data_AF-A0A1B8C132-F1
#
_entry.id   AF-A0A1B8C132-F1
#
_cell.length_a   1.000
_cell.length_b   1.000
_cell.length_c   1.000
_cell.angle_alpha   90.00
_cell.angle_beta   90.00
_cell.angle_gamma   90.00
#
_symmetry.space_group_name_H-M   'P 1'
#
loop_
_entity.id
_entity.type
_entity.pdbx_description
1 polymer ?
#
loop_
_entity_poly.entity_id
_entity_poly.type
_entity_poly.pdbx_seq_one_letter_code
_entity_poly.pdbx_strand_id
1 'polypeptide(L)'
;MGISKLPPSARPSPEPSASSYGLIEEDFAGDDFQLLVVCIFLNKTKGDRAIPAARSLLLQYPKPEILANASYDEIKIYFRDLGLLRRAWWLIELSKIWLIDPPQAGKIRNKMWGGSIQAESEVAHLKGVGLYASDAWRIFCKDNMYEKAGMKVMESEWKIVKPKDKELRSYLTWRWAKEGYDWDPETGVATERSLETGDCDRGMSCLTIDDSKGDRRLQQVPLGCVLKGKAEGEPVATISDIATDELMKRLADLGL
;
A
#
# COMPACT_ATOMS: atom_id res chain seq x y z
N MET A 1 21.26 -19.55 -1.52
CA MET A 1 20.04 -18.73 -1.33
C MET A 1 19.10 -19.49 -0.41
N GLY A 2 18.99 -19.09 0.86
CA GLY A 2 18.05 -19.70 1.78
C GLY A 2 16.63 -19.29 1.40
N ILE A 3 15.74 -20.25 1.19
CA ILE A 3 14.32 -20.00 0.97
C ILE A 3 13.79 -19.31 2.24
N SER A 4 13.24 -18.10 2.12
CA SER A 4 12.71 -17.34 3.27
C SER A 4 11.75 -18.22 4.07
N LYS A 5 11.97 -18.34 5.39
CA LYS A 5 11.09 -19.17 6.26
C LYS A 5 9.73 -18.52 6.51
N LEU A 6 9.57 -17.27 6.08
CA LEU A 6 8.37 -16.47 6.28
C LEU A 6 7.32 -16.73 5.19
N PRO A 7 6.03 -16.78 5.55
CA PRO A 7 4.97 -17.02 4.58
C PRO A 7 4.90 -15.85 3.58
N PRO A 8 4.72 -16.14 2.28
CA PRO A 8 4.61 -15.12 1.24
C PRO A 8 3.28 -14.35 1.35
N SER A 9 3.24 -13.13 0.81
CA SER A 9 2.00 -12.35 0.66
C SER A 9 0.95 -13.14 -0.11
N ALA A 10 -0.32 -12.90 0.22
CA ALA A 10 -1.44 -13.40 -0.57
C ALA A 10 -1.66 -12.60 -1.87
N ARG A 11 -0.94 -11.50 -2.07
CA ARG A 11 -1.08 -10.57 -3.21
C ARG A 11 0.24 -10.44 -3.96
N PRO A 12 0.19 -10.20 -5.28
CA PRO A 12 1.39 -9.80 -6.02
C PRO A 12 1.82 -8.41 -5.57
N SER A 13 3.12 -8.20 -5.39
CA SER A 13 3.66 -6.87 -5.14
C SER A 13 3.59 -6.04 -6.43
N PRO A 14 3.13 -4.79 -6.37
CA PRO A 14 3.19 -3.90 -7.51
C PRO A 14 4.63 -3.46 -7.81
N GLU A 15 4.83 -2.89 -9.00
CA GLU A 15 6.10 -2.29 -9.37
C GLU A 15 6.49 -1.16 -8.40
N PRO A 16 7.79 -0.91 -8.15
CA PRO A 16 8.23 0.20 -7.29
C PRO A 16 7.75 1.58 -7.78
N SER A 17 7.51 1.73 -9.08
CA SER A 17 6.96 2.97 -9.65
C SER A 17 5.47 3.20 -9.35
N ALA A 18 4.73 2.18 -8.88
CA ALA A 18 3.31 2.31 -8.57
C ALA A 18 3.06 3.35 -7.47
N SER A 19 1.95 4.08 -7.53
CA SER A 19 1.61 5.12 -6.56
C SER A 19 1.27 4.57 -5.17
N SER A 20 0.69 3.37 -5.11
CA SER A 20 0.22 2.70 -3.88
C SER A 20 0.49 1.19 -3.95
N TYR A 21 0.57 0.54 -2.79
CA TYR A 21 0.68 -0.92 -2.72
C TYR A 21 -0.67 -1.62 -2.90
N GLY A 22 -1.76 -0.98 -2.46
CA GLY A 22 -3.10 -1.55 -2.41
C GLY A 22 -3.42 -2.20 -1.05
N LEU A 23 -2.73 -1.79 0.02
CA LEU A 23 -3.17 -2.11 1.38
C LEU A 23 -4.34 -1.19 1.74
N ILE A 24 -5.37 -1.73 2.39
CA ILE A 24 -6.50 -0.91 2.85
C ILE A 24 -6.04 0.08 3.93
N GLU A 25 -4.97 -0.24 4.64
CA GLU A 25 -4.32 0.63 5.61
C GLU A 25 -3.80 1.94 4.99
N GLU A 26 -3.41 1.94 3.70
CA GLU A 26 -3.03 3.18 2.98
C GLU A 26 -4.23 4.14 2.87
N ASP A 27 -5.43 3.61 2.57
CA ASP A 27 -6.66 4.41 2.43
C ASP A 27 -7.06 5.12 3.74
N PHE A 28 -6.68 4.54 4.89
CA PHE A 28 -7.06 5.03 6.23
C PHE A 28 -5.89 5.67 7.00
N ALA A 29 -4.71 5.84 6.38
CA ALA A 29 -3.53 6.42 7.03
C ALA A 29 -3.74 7.85 7.60
N GLY A 30 -4.76 8.56 7.10
CA GLY A 30 -5.13 9.89 7.59
C GLY A 30 -6.01 9.90 8.85
N ASP A 31 -6.58 8.76 9.25
CA ASP A 31 -7.52 8.62 10.36
C ASP A 31 -7.15 7.43 11.25
N ASP A 32 -6.48 7.75 12.37
CA ASP A 32 -5.95 6.78 13.33
C ASP A 32 -7.03 5.82 13.88
N PHE A 33 -8.25 6.31 14.09
CA PHE A 33 -9.34 5.50 14.65
C PHE A 33 -9.85 4.51 13.60
N GLN A 34 -10.14 4.99 12.40
CA GLN A 34 -10.65 4.16 11.32
C GLN A 34 -9.62 3.11 10.87
N LEU A 35 -8.33 3.44 10.88
CA LEU A 35 -7.26 2.46 10.65
C LEU A 35 -7.39 1.26 11.62
N LEU A 36 -7.54 1.51 12.93
CA LEU A 36 -7.64 0.43 13.90
C LEU A 36 -8.93 -0.39 13.76
N VAL A 37 -10.05 0.25 13.39
CA VAL A 37 -11.29 -0.45 13.06
C VAL A 37 -11.03 -1.44 11.91
N VAL A 38 -10.38 -1.00 10.84
CA VAL A 38 -10.01 -1.84 9.69
C VAL A 38 -9.08 -2.98 10.10
N CYS A 39 -8.06 -2.72 10.92
CA CYS A 39 -7.19 -3.78 11.44
C CYS A 39 -7.97 -4.85 12.23
N ILE A 40 -9.01 -4.46 12.98
CA ILE A 40 -9.87 -5.42 13.70
C ILE A 40 -10.67 -6.28 12.72
N PHE A 41 -11.15 -5.74 11.61
CA PHE A 41 -11.81 -6.52 10.55
C PHE A 41 -10.87 -7.51 9.87
N LEU A 42 -9.58 -7.17 9.71
CA LEU A 42 -8.58 -8.03 9.08
C LEU A 42 -8.07 -9.16 9.99
N ASN A 43 -8.37 -9.13 11.29
CA ASN A 43 -7.99 -10.19 12.22
C ASN A 43 -8.52 -11.56 11.77
N LYS A 44 -7.58 -12.42 11.32
CA LYS A 44 -7.84 -13.79 10.86
C LYS A 44 -8.92 -13.88 9.78
N THR A 45 -9.11 -12.82 9.00
CA THR A 45 -10.13 -12.74 7.93
C THR A 45 -9.46 -12.27 6.64
N LYS A 46 -9.79 -12.88 5.51
CA LYS A 46 -9.25 -12.45 4.21
C LYS A 46 -9.78 -11.06 3.82
N GLY A 47 -8.94 -10.26 3.18
CA GLY A 47 -9.24 -8.86 2.82
C GLY A 47 -10.45 -8.70 1.89
N ASP A 48 -10.61 -9.62 0.93
CA ASP A 48 -11.75 -9.64 -0.01
C ASP A 48 -13.13 -9.66 0.67
N ARG A 49 -13.21 -10.28 1.85
CA ARG A 49 -14.42 -10.33 2.68
C ARG A 49 -14.43 -9.25 3.75
N ALA A 50 -13.29 -9.00 4.39
CA ALA A 50 -13.18 -8.07 5.51
C ALA A 50 -13.32 -6.59 5.10
N ILE A 51 -12.72 -6.19 3.97
CA ILE A 51 -12.66 -4.78 3.54
C ILE A 51 -14.06 -4.23 3.21
N PRO A 52 -14.91 -4.90 2.42
CA PRO A 52 -16.27 -4.40 2.16
C PRO A 52 -17.09 -4.25 3.45
N ALA A 53 -16.95 -5.18 4.39
CA ALA A 53 -17.65 -5.12 5.68
C ALA A 53 -17.15 -3.97 6.56
N ALA A 54 -15.84 -3.74 6.61
CA ALA A 54 -15.23 -2.63 7.35
C ALA A 54 -15.70 -1.28 6.79
N ARG A 55 -15.66 -1.10 5.46
CA ARG A 55 -16.16 0.11 4.79
C ARG A 55 -17.64 0.33 5.06
N SER A 56 -18.46 -0.72 4.98
CA SER A 56 -19.90 -0.63 5.30
C SER A 56 -20.16 -0.19 6.74
N LEU A 57 -19.41 -0.71 7.71
CA LEU A 57 -19.50 -0.27 9.11
C LEU A 57 -19.09 1.19 9.26
N LEU A 58 -17.99 1.62 8.64
CA LEU A 58 -17.46 2.98 8.78
C LEU A 58 -18.33 4.05 8.12
N LEU A 59 -19.19 3.69 7.16
CA LEU A 59 -20.23 4.60 6.66
C LEU A 59 -21.24 5.00 7.75
N GLN A 60 -21.53 4.10 8.69
CA GLN A 60 -22.51 4.34 9.75
C GLN A 60 -21.84 4.76 11.07
N TYR A 61 -20.64 4.26 11.35
CA TYR A 61 -19.90 4.48 12.58
C TYR A 61 -18.48 5.03 12.33
N PRO A 62 -18.34 6.21 11.68
CA PRO A 62 -17.03 6.74 11.29
C PRO A 62 -16.19 7.24 12.48
N LYS A 63 -16.80 7.47 13.64
CA LYS A 63 -16.17 8.13 14.78
C LYS A 63 -16.35 7.35 16.08
N PRO A 64 -15.41 7.48 17.05
CA PRO A 64 -15.48 6.76 18.32
C PRO A 64 -16.74 7.11 19.13
N GLU A 65 -17.23 8.35 19.08
CA GLU A 65 -18.43 8.77 19.83
C GLU A 65 -19.68 8.01 19.39
N ILE A 66 -19.78 7.71 18.08
CA ILE A 66 -20.92 7.00 17.52
C ILE A 66 -20.77 5.50 17.83
N LEU A 67 -19.59 4.94 17.58
CA LEU A 67 -19.35 3.50 17.74
C LEU A 67 -19.36 3.04 19.21
N ALA A 68 -18.96 3.91 20.16
CA ALA A 68 -19.01 3.62 21.59
C ALA A 68 -20.43 3.46 22.14
N ASN A 69 -21.41 4.12 21.50
CA ASN A 69 -22.82 4.08 21.90
C ASN A 69 -23.63 2.96 21.20
N ALA A 70 -23.04 2.30 20.21
CA ALA A 70 -23.70 1.21 19.50
C ALA A 70 -23.91 -0.02 20.39
N SER A 71 -25.01 -0.73 20.18
CA SER A 71 -25.24 -2.03 20.80
C SER A 71 -24.43 -3.13 20.13
N TYR A 72 -24.18 -4.21 20.87
CA TYR A 72 -23.49 -5.37 20.31
C TYR A 72 -24.21 -5.98 19.11
N ASP A 73 -25.55 -6.04 19.14
CA ASP A 73 -26.33 -6.64 18.05
C ASP A 73 -26.29 -5.82 16.76
N GLU A 74 -26.26 -4.48 16.85
CA GLU A 74 -26.05 -3.60 15.69
C GLU A 74 -24.69 -3.85 15.04
N ILE A 75 -23.62 -3.98 15.83
CA ILE A 75 -22.26 -4.15 15.29
C ILE A 75 -22.00 -5.60 14.85
N LYS A 76 -22.62 -6.58 15.51
CA LYS A 76 -22.45 -8.01 15.20
C LYS A 76 -22.86 -8.36 13.77
N ILE A 77 -23.80 -7.62 13.16
CA ILE A 77 -24.26 -7.93 11.79
C ILE A 77 -23.12 -7.87 10.77
N TYR A 78 -22.15 -6.97 10.94
CA TYR A 78 -21.00 -6.80 10.04
C TYR A 78 -20.01 -7.96 10.08
N PHE A 79 -20.10 -8.83 11.10
CA PHE A 79 -19.22 -9.98 11.29
C PHE A 79 -19.90 -11.33 11.01
N ARG A 80 -21.21 -11.34 10.70
CA ARG A 80 -22.00 -12.57 10.59
C ARG A 80 -21.37 -13.60 9.65
N ASP A 81 -20.93 -13.15 8.48
CA ASP A 81 -20.32 -14.01 7.45
C ASP A 81 -18.79 -14.02 7.48
N LEU A 82 -18.18 -13.34 8.45
CA LEU A 82 -16.73 -13.29 8.64
C LEU A 82 -16.27 -14.19 9.80
N GLY A 83 -17.19 -14.59 10.69
CA GLY A 83 -16.87 -15.26 11.94
C GLY A 83 -16.25 -14.33 12.99
N LEU A 84 -15.81 -14.90 14.11
CA LEU A 84 -15.19 -14.16 15.23
C LEU A 84 -16.03 -12.95 15.70
N LEU A 85 -17.30 -13.20 16.00
CA LEU A 85 -18.30 -12.17 16.36
C LEU A 85 -17.89 -11.31 17.58
N ARG A 86 -17.00 -11.82 18.44
CA ARG A 86 -16.42 -11.08 19.58
C ARG A 86 -15.76 -9.76 19.15
N ARG A 87 -15.34 -9.64 17.87
CA ARG A 87 -14.80 -8.40 17.31
C ARG A 87 -15.78 -7.23 17.37
N ALA A 88 -17.08 -7.48 17.28
CA ALA A 88 -18.09 -6.43 17.45
C ALA A 88 -17.98 -5.76 18.84
N TRP A 89 -17.84 -6.58 19.89
CA TRP A 89 -17.59 -6.07 21.23
C TRP A 89 -16.22 -5.36 21.35
N TRP A 90 -15.19 -5.83 20.65
CA TRP A 90 -13.89 -5.12 20.64
C TRP A 90 -13.99 -3.72 20.05
N LEU A 91 -14.75 -3.52 18.97
CA LEU A 91 -14.95 -2.21 18.36
C LEU A 91 -15.63 -1.23 19.33
N ILE A 92 -16.69 -1.67 20.01
CA ILE A 92 -17.41 -0.85 20.98
C ILE A 92 -16.48 -0.48 22.15
N GLU A 93 -15.77 -1.45 22.71
CA GLU A 93 -14.87 -1.19 23.84
C GLU A 93 -13.62 -0.39 23.44
N LEU A 94 -13.08 -0.62 22.24
CA LEU A 94 -12.01 0.23 21.69
C LEU A 94 -12.47 1.68 21.68
N SER A 95 -13.68 1.93 21.17
CA SER A 95 -14.24 3.27 21.04
C SER A 95 -14.47 3.92 22.39
N LYS A 96 -15.00 3.18 23.38
CA LYS A 96 -15.15 3.69 24.76
C LYS A 96 -13.80 4.06 25.39
N ILE A 97 -12.80 3.19 25.28
CA ILE A 97 -11.45 3.47 25.81
C ILE A 97 -10.83 4.66 25.07
N TRP A 98 -11.04 4.78 23.76
CA TRP A 98 -10.58 5.91 22.97
C TRP A 98 -11.10 7.25 23.49
N LEU A 99 -12.37 7.32 23.90
CA LEU A 99 -12.95 8.54 24.46
C LEU A 99 -12.41 8.90 25.85
N ILE A 100 -11.98 7.89 26.63
CA ILE A 100 -11.47 8.08 27.99
C ILE A 100 -9.97 8.40 27.99
N ASP A 101 -9.19 7.68 27.18
CA ASP A 101 -7.73 7.76 27.13
C ASP A 101 -7.30 7.62 25.66
N PRO A 102 -7.51 8.67 24.84
CA PRO A 102 -7.15 8.64 23.43
C PRO A 102 -5.63 8.48 23.25
N PRO A 103 -5.18 7.90 22.13
CA PRO A 103 -3.77 7.89 21.76
C PRO A 103 -3.19 9.30 21.73
N GLN A 104 -1.95 9.45 22.22
CA GLN A 104 -1.26 10.73 22.33
C GLN A 104 0.20 10.54 21.91
N ALA A 105 0.71 11.46 21.08
CA ALA A 105 2.11 11.45 20.67
C ALA A 105 3.05 11.42 21.89
N GLY A 106 4.06 10.54 21.88
CA GLY A 106 5.00 10.36 22.97
C GLY A 106 4.51 9.52 24.14
N LYS A 107 3.21 9.13 24.18
CA LYS A 107 2.64 8.29 25.24
C LYS A 107 2.60 6.82 24.82
N ILE A 108 3.77 6.22 24.70
CA ILE A 108 3.92 4.80 24.29
C ILE A 108 3.33 3.88 25.36
N ARG A 109 2.52 2.91 24.94
CA ARG A 109 1.89 1.90 25.80
C ARG A 109 2.39 0.51 25.45
N ASN A 110 2.40 -0.36 26.46
CA ASN A 110 2.75 -1.76 26.31
C ASN A 110 1.55 -2.65 26.63
N LYS A 111 1.26 -3.59 25.75
CA LYS A 111 0.30 -4.67 26.01
C LYS A 111 1.07 -5.95 26.29
N MET A 112 0.91 -6.48 27.49
CA MET A 112 1.57 -7.71 27.91
C MET A 112 0.60 -8.90 27.84
N TRP A 113 1.12 -10.06 27.45
CA TRP A 113 0.42 -11.35 27.56
C TRP A 113 1.44 -12.46 27.81
N GLY A 114 1.20 -13.29 28.82
CA GLY A 114 2.09 -14.40 29.15
C GLY A 114 3.54 -13.97 29.44
N GLY A 115 3.72 -12.81 30.08
CA GLY A 115 5.04 -12.26 30.40
C GLY A 115 5.82 -11.64 29.23
N SER A 116 5.25 -11.61 28.02
CA SER A 116 5.88 -11.01 26.83
C SER A 116 5.11 -9.79 26.32
N ILE A 117 5.83 -8.82 25.76
CA ILE A 117 5.23 -7.68 25.07
C ILE A 117 4.59 -8.18 23.76
N GLN A 118 3.29 -7.93 23.62
CA GLN A 118 2.49 -8.28 22.43
C GLN A 118 2.29 -7.11 21.50
N ALA A 119 2.35 -5.88 22.01
CA ALA A 119 2.26 -4.65 21.23
C ALA A 119 2.88 -3.51 22.03
N GLU A 120 3.56 -2.61 21.32
CA GLU A 120 4.22 -1.42 21.85
C GLU A 120 3.96 -0.25 20.89
N SER A 121 3.09 0.67 21.32
CA SER A 121 2.69 1.87 20.57
C SER A 121 1.71 2.70 21.41
N GLU A 122 1.39 3.90 20.93
CA GLU A 122 0.45 4.86 21.49
C GLU A 122 -0.99 4.32 21.50
N VAL A 123 -1.26 3.29 20.69
CA VAL A 123 -2.55 2.61 20.55
C VAL A 123 -2.60 1.25 21.26
N ALA A 124 -1.49 0.78 21.82
CA ALA A 124 -1.38 -0.60 22.30
C ALA A 124 -2.29 -0.91 23.50
N HIS A 125 -2.72 0.08 24.29
CA HIS A 125 -3.68 -0.12 25.39
C HIS A 125 -5.09 -0.42 24.92
N LEU A 126 -5.45 -0.03 23.70
CA LEU A 126 -6.82 -0.13 23.18
C LEU A 126 -7.26 -1.59 22.97
N LYS A 127 -8.57 -1.83 23.06
CA LYS A 127 -9.14 -3.17 22.87
C LYS A 127 -8.98 -3.62 21.42
N GLY A 128 -8.70 -4.90 21.18
CA GLY A 128 -8.58 -5.43 19.82
C GLY A 128 -7.27 -5.10 19.10
N VAL A 129 -6.47 -4.16 19.63
CA VAL A 129 -5.12 -3.86 19.12
C VAL A 129 -4.15 -4.96 19.57
N GLY A 130 -3.60 -5.72 18.63
CA GLY A 130 -2.50 -6.67 18.85
C GLY A 130 -1.24 -6.23 18.10
N LEU A 131 -0.25 -7.11 18.00
CA LEU A 131 1.03 -6.82 17.32
C LEU A 131 0.81 -6.25 15.91
N TYR A 132 0.00 -6.92 15.10
CA TYR A 132 -0.30 -6.50 13.73
C TYR A 132 -0.89 -5.08 13.66
N ALA A 133 -1.93 -4.78 14.45
CA ALA A 133 -2.57 -3.46 14.45
C ALA A 133 -1.63 -2.36 14.98
N SER A 134 -0.79 -2.71 15.96
CA SER A 134 0.26 -1.83 16.49
C SER A 134 1.29 -1.49 15.42
N ASP A 135 1.78 -2.49 14.68
CA ASP A 135 2.74 -2.29 13.59
C ASP A 135 2.11 -1.50 12.43
N ALA A 136 0.86 -1.81 12.05
CA ALA A 136 0.13 -1.04 11.04
C ALA A 136 0.01 0.43 11.44
N TRP A 137 -0.40 0.73 12.67
CA TRP A 137 -0.48 2.11 13.16
C TRP A 137 0.89 2.81 13.13
N ARG A 138 1.97 2.12 13.52
CA ARG A 138 3.34 2.66 13.44
C ARG A 138 3.76 2.98 12.01
N ILE A 139 3.38 2.15 11.06
CA ILE A 139 3.73 2.32 9.63
C ILE A 139 2.93 3.45 8.98
N PHE A 140 1.63 3.55 9.27
CA PHE A 140 0.71 4.39 8.50
C PHE A 140 0.28 5.69 9.21
N CYS A 141 0.21 5.70 10.54
CA CYS A 141 -0.42 6.80 11.29
C CYS A 141 0.52 7.54 12.25
N LYS A 142 1.55 6.89 12.81
CA LYS A 142 2.37 7.47 13.88
C LYS A 142 2.99 8.81 13.49
N ASP A 143 3.64 8.88 12.33
CA ASP A 143 4.30 10.11 11.88
C ASP A 143 3.28 11.26 11.77
N ASN A 144 2.11 11.01 11.16
CA ASN A 144 1.02 11.97 11.05
C ASN A 144 0.52 12.46 12.44
N MET A 145 0.41 11.56 13.42
CA MET A 145 0.03 11.94 14.78
C MET A 145 1.07 12.87 15.43
N TYR A 146 2.35 12.55 15.25
CA TYR A 146 3.45 13.33 15.81
C TYR A 146 3.53 14.72 15.17
N GLU A 147 3.39 14.81 13.84
CA GLU A 147 3.35 16.08 13.12
C GLU A 147 2.16 16.95 13.56
N LYS A 148 0.96 16.36 13.69
CA LYS A 148 -0.23 17.06 14.22
C LYS A 148 -0.03 17.57 15.65
N ALA A 149 0.78 16.89 16.45
CA ALA A 149 1.15 17.31 17.80
C ALA A 149 2.27 18.38 17.83
N GLY A 150 2.76 18.83 16.68
CA GLY A 150 3.84 19.81 16.57
C GLY A 150 5.22 19.22 16.85
N MET A 151 5.38 17.90 16.84
CA MET A 151 6.66 17.22 17.01
C MET A 151 7.35 17.05 15.66
N LYS A 152 8.66 17.30 15.62
CA LYS A 152 9.46 17.13 14.40
C LYS A 152 9.79 15.65 14.19
N VAL A 153 9.25 15.05 13.13
CA VAL A 153 9.62 13.70 12.68
C VAL A 153 10.84 13.83 11.76
N MET A 154 12.00 13.34 12.21
CA MET A 154 13.25 13.41 11.44
C MET A 154 13.38 12.26 10.45
N GLU A 155 13.00 11.06 10.89
CA GLU A 155 12.94 9.84 10.09
C GLU A 155 11.59 9.19 10.32
N SER A 156 10.99 8.70 9.25
CA SER A 156 9.69 8.05 9.32
C SER A 156 9.74 6.74 10.09
N GLU A 157 8.77 6.51 10.97
CA GLU A 157 8.72 5.32 11.83
C GLU A 157 8.74 4.00 11.03
N TRP A 158 8.11 3.97 9.85
CA TRP A 158 8.04 2.74 9.03
C TRP A 158 9.43 2.16 8.67
N LYS A 159 10.50 2.97 8.66
CA LYS A 159 11.87 2.52 8.37
C LYS A 159 12.46 1.62 9.46
N ILE A 160 11.95 1.71 10.69
CA ILE A 160 12.45 0.93 11.83
C ILE A 160 11.51 -0.22 12.23
N VAL A 161 10.28 -0.25 11.71
CA VAL A 161 9.28 -1.29 12.04
C VAL A 161 9.68 -2.62 11.39
N LYS A 162 9.60 -3.71 12.17
CA LYS A 162 9.90 -5.08 11.72
C LYS A 162 8.67 -5.98 11.94
N PRO A 163 7.66 -5.91 11.05
CA PRO A 163 6.39 -6.56 11.29
C PRO A 163 6.46 -8.08 11.09
N LYS A 164 5.72 -8.82 11.93
CA LYS A 164 5.51 -10.26 11.73
C LYS A 164 4.38 -10.58 10.75
N ASP A 165 3.56 -9.61 10.40
CA ASP A 165 2.52 -9.78 9.40
C ASP A 165 3.09 -9.84 7.98
N LYS A 166 2.59 -10.76 7.17
CA LYS A 166 3.12 -11.02 5.83
C LYS A 166 2.79 -9.94 4.82
N GLU A 167 1.64 -9.27 4.99
CA GLU A 167 1.21 -8.20 4.10
C GLU A 167 1.97 -6.91 4.43
N LEU A 168 2.12 -6.59 5.72
CA LEU A 168 2.95 -5.46 6.16
C LEU A 168 4.42 -5.62 5.74
N ARG A 169 5.00 -6.83 5.84
CA ARG A 169 6.35 -7.07 5.32
C ARG A 169 6.46 -6.79 3.83
N SER A 170 5.51 -7.28 3.05
CA SER A 170 5.55 -7.13 1.59
C SER A 170 5.35 -5.69 1.17
N TYR A 171 4.51 -4.95 1.90
CA TYR A 171 4.40 -3.50 1.80
C TYR A 171 5.73 -2.80 2.09
N LEU A 172 6.43 -3.14 3.18
CA LEU A 172 7.72 -2.53 3.51
C LEU A 172 8.82 -2.88 2.49
N THR A 173 8.88 -4.11 2.00
CA THR A 173 9.81 -4.49 0.92
C THR A 173 9.56 -3.63 -0.33
N TRP A 174 8.31 -3.47 -0.74
CA TRP A 174 7.96 -2.58 -1.84
C TRP A 174 8.33 -1.11 -1.52
N ARG A 175 8.03 -0.64 -0.32
CA ARG A 175 8.27 0.75 0.10
C ARG A 175 9.75 1.10 0.10
N TRP A 176 10.62 0.21 0.59
CA TRP A 176 12.07 0.35 0.50
C TRP A 176 12.57 0.32 -0.94
N ALA A 177 12.02 -0.57 -1.78
CA ALA A 177 12.37 -0.63 -3.19
C ALA A 177 12.04 0.68 -3.94
N LYS A 178 10.98 1.41 -3.53
CA LYS A 178 10.69 2.75 -4.06
C LYS A 178 11.78 3.78 -3.75
N GLU A 179 12.47 3.61 -2.63
CA GLU A 179 13.61 4.46 -2.25
C GLU A 179 14.94 3.94 -2.83
N GLY A 180 14.91 2.88 -3.64
CA GLY A 180 16.11 2.31 -4.26
C GLY A 180 16.88 1.34 -3.37
N TYR A 181 16.23 0.75 -2.36
CA TYR A 181 16.86 -0.19 -1.43
C TYR A 181 16.26 -1.60 -1.54
N ASP A 182 17.11 -2.60 -1.36
CA ASP A 182 16.68 -3.97 -1.11
C ASP A 182 16.64 -4.20 0.41
N TRP A 183 15.44 -4.45 0.94
CA TRP A 183 15.20 -4.62 2.37
C TRP A 183 14.92 -6.08 2.75
N ASP A 184 15.68 -6.59 3.71
CA ASP A 184 15.50 -7.92 4.27
C ASP A 184 14.52 -7.88 5.46
N PRO A 185 13.34 -8.53 5.36
CA PRO A 185 12.36 -8.54 6.44
C PRO A 185 12.76 -9.32 7.69
N GLU A 186 13.70 -10.27 7.61
CA GLU A 186 14.14 -11.06 8.76
C GLU A 186 15.12 -10.26 9.64
N THR A 187 16.07 -9.56 9.02
CA THR A 187 17.08 -8.76 9.72
C THR A 187 16.67 -7.30 9.89
N GLY A 188 15.83 -6.77 9.01
CA GLY A 188 15.45 -5.37 8.90
C GLY A 188 16.52 -4.49 8.25
N VAL A 189 17.55 -5.08 7.61
CA VAL A 189 18.63 -4.34 6.94
C VAL A 189 18.16 -3.89 5.55
N ALA A 190 18.36 -2.62 5.24
CA ALA A 190 18.15 -2.05 3.91
C ALA A 190 19.52 -1.78 3.25
N THR A 191 19.75 -2.36 2.07
CA THR A 191 20.98 -2.17 1.29
C THR A 191 20.66 -1.39 0.02
N GLU A 192 21.43 -0.35 -0.28
CA GLU A 192 21.23 0.42 -1.50
C GLU A 192 21.42 -0.49 -2.71
N ARG A 193 20.44 -0.46 -3.64
CA ARG A 193 20.51 -1.25 -4.85
C ARG A 193 21.60 -0.65 -5.73
N SER A 194 22.66 -1.40 -5.96
CA SER A 194 23.65 -1.02 -6.97
C SER A 194 22.92 -0.88 -8.30
N LEU A 195 23.01 0.31 -8.91
CA LEU A 195 22.71 0.52 -10.31
C LEU A 195 23.70 -0.34 -11.10
N GLU A 196 23.41 -1.62 -11.26
CA GLU A 196 23.93 -2.33 -12.41
C GLU A 196 23.32 -1.60 -13.60
N THR A 197 24.14 -0.69 -14.15
CA THR A 197 23.91 -0.10 -15.46
C THR A 197 23.73 -1.33 -16.34
N GLY A 198 22.51 -1.57 -16.80
CA GLY A 198 22.24 -2.69 -17.68
C GLY A 198 23.26 -2.60 -18.80
N ASP A 199 24.24 -3.50 -18.76
CA ASP A 199 25.12 -3.73 -19.89
C ASP A 199 24.14 -4.11 -20.98
N CYS A 200 23.96 -3.20 -21.93
CA CYS A 200 23.17 -3.45 -23.11
C CYS A 200 23.98 -4.48 -23.89
N ASP A 201 23.81 -5.74 -23.49
CA ASP A 201 24.33 -6.90 -24.16
C ASP A 201 23.69 -6.87 -25.54
N ARG A 202 24.43 -6.22 -26.45
CA ARG A 202 24.05 -5.93 -27.81
C ARG A 202 23.89 -7.29 -28.44
N GLY A 203 22.65 -7.75 -28.54
CA GLY A 203 22.30 -9.05 -29.10
C GLY A 203 23.04 -9.27 -30.41
N MET A 204 24.13 -10.03 -30.34
CA MET A 204 24.96 -10.39 -31.49
C MET A 204 24.25 -11.57 -32.16
N SER A 205 23.44 -11.29 -33.18
CA SER A 205 22.90 -12.33 -34.05
C SER A 205 23.90 -12.56 -35.19
N CYS A 206 24.60 -13.69 -35.15
CA CYS A 206 25.36 -14.19 -36.30
C CYS A 206 24.37 -14.84 -37.27
N LEU A 207 24.01 -14.15 -38.36
CA LEU A 207 23.33 -14.79 -39.49
C LEU A 207 24.38 -15.32 -40.47
N THR A 208 24.39 -16.62 -40.68
CA THR A 208 25.12 -17.26 -41.78
C THR A 208 24.26 -17.17 -43.04
N ILE A 209 24.70 -16.43 -44.04
CA ILE A 209 24.12 -16.48 -45.38
C ILE A 209 24.98 -17.46 -46.19
N ASP A 210 24.37 -18.55 -46.63
CA ASP A 210 24.99 -19.50 -47.57
C ASP A 210 24.82 -18.98 -49.00
N ASP A 211 25.90 -18.49 -49.60
CA ASP A 211 25.97 -18.29 -51.04
C ASP A 211 26.58 -19.51 -51.71
N SER A 212 25.89 -20.00 -52.74
CA SER A 212 26.29 -21.15 -53.57
C SER A 212 27.48 -20.79 -54.47
N LYS A 213 28.67 -20.64 -53.87
CA LYS A 213 30.02 -20.74 -54.45
C LYS A 213 31.00 -20.54 -53.31
N GLY A 214 31.47 -21.65 -52.74
CA GLY A 214 32.22 -21.69 -51.49
C GLY A 214 33.47 -20.79 -51.43
N ASP A 215 33.32 -19.63 -50.81
CA ASP A 215 34.41 -18.88 -50.19
C ASP A 215 33.92 -18.24 -48.89
N ARG A 216 34.67 -18.44 -47.78
CA ARG A 216 34.27 -18.03 -46.42
C ARG A 216 34.87 -16.67 -46.10
N ARG A 217 34.04 -15.63 -45.96
CA ARG A 217 34.45 -14.36 -45.32
C ARG A 217 33.46 -13.92 -44.24
N LEU A 218 33.99 -13.72 -43.04
CA LEU A 218 33.28 -13.04 -41.95
C LEU A 218 33.39 -11.53 -42.19
N GLN A 219 32.27 -10.82 -42.35
CA GLN A 219 32.24 -9.37 -42.25
C GLN A 219 31.46 -8.95 -41.01
N GLN A 220 32.10 -8.09 -40.21
CA GLN A 220 31.48 -7.41 -39.08
C GLN A 220 30.95 -6.06 -39.56
N VAL A 221 29.68 -5.78 -39.29
CA VAL A 221 29.09 -4.46 -39.61
C VAL A 221 28.47 -3.88 -38.34
N PRO A 222 28.81 -2.64 -37.93
CA PRO A 222 28.12 -1.97 -36.85
C PRO A 222 26.78 -1.41 -37.36
N LEU A 223 25.69 -1.67 -36.65
CA LEU A 223 24.44 -0.93 -36.85
C LEU A 223 24.55 0.42 -36.13
N GLY A 224 24.88 1.46 -36.91
CA GLY A 224 24.88 2.86 -36.50
C GLY A 224 23.64 3.61 -37.01
N CYS A 225 23.19 4.55 -36.19
CA CYS A 225 22.08 5.48 -36.35
C CYS A 225 21.89 6.15 -37.74
N VAL A 226 20.59 6.30 -38.08
CA VAL A 226 19.87 7.45 -38.65
C VAL A 226 20.29 7.96 -40.04
N LEU A 227 19.33 8.01 -40.99
CA LEU A 227 19.10 9.19 -41.86
C LEU A 227 17.65 9.24 -42.42
N LYS A 228 17.16 10.48 -42.52
CA LYS A 228 15.83 10.96 -42.98
C LYS A 228 15.47 10.53 -44.42
N GLY A 229 14.17 10.35 -44.67
CA GLY A 229 13.57 10.35 -46.01
C GLY A 229 12.23 11.10 -46.02
N LYS A 230 12.16 12.17 -46.82
CA LYS A 230 11.05 13.12 -47.00
C LYS A 230 10.13 12.62 -48.12
N ALA A 231 8.80 12.73 -47.98
CA ALA A 231 7.87 12.79 -49.11
C ALA A 231 6.59 13.55 -48.71
N GLU A 232 6.32 14.62 -49.44
CA GLU A 232 5.18 15.54 -49.35
C GLU A 232 4.00 15.05 -50.22
N GLY A 233 2.75 15.42 -49.90
CA GLY A 233 1.61 15.28 -50.83
C GLY A 233 0.22 15.09 -50.20
N GLU A 234 -0.41 16.20 -49.81
CA GLU A 234 -1.77 16.45 -49.26
C GLU A 234 -2.98 16.14 -50.20
N PRO A 235 -4.25 16.48 -49.85
CA PRO A 235 -5.02 16.33 -48.59
C PRO A 235 -6.44 15.73 -48.86
N VAL A 236 -7.32 15.62 -47.84
CA VAL A 236 -8.75 16.04 -47.84
C VAL A 236 -9.55 15.43 -46.67
N ALA A 237 -10.48 16.26 -46.16
CA ALA A 237 -11.63 15.98 -45.28
C ALA A 237 -11.45 16.07 -43.76
N THR A 238 -11.55 17.32 -43.30
CA THR A 238 -11.99 17.80 -41.99
C THR A 238 -13.36 17.22 -41.57
N ILE A 239 -13.46 16.72 -40.35
CA ILE A 239 -14.70 16.53 -39.56
C ILE A 239 -14.38 17.17 -38.20
N SER A 240 -14.57 18.48 -38.07
CA SER A 240 -15.76 19.17 -37.54
C SER A 240 -15.95 19.01 -36.02
N ASP A 241 -15.44 20.01 -35.31
CA ASP A 241 -15.73 20.37 -33.92
C ASP A 241 -17.22 20.69 -33.71
N ILE A 242 -18.05 19.69 -33.44
CA ILE A 242 -19.49 19.89 -33.12
C ILE A 242 -19.86 19.33 -31.74
N ALA A 243 -18.89 18.88 -30.92
CA ALA A 243 -19.20 18.27 -29.63
C ALA A 243 -18.93 19.14 -28.39
N THR A 244 -18.39 20.36 -28.54
CA THR A 244 -18.03 21.19 -27.38
C THR A 244 -18.99 22.35 -27.09
N ASP A 245 -19.72 22.86 -28.08
CA ASP A 245 -20.60 24.01 -27.87
C ASP A 245 -21.95 23.65 -27.24
N GLU A 246 -22.49 22.47 -27.52
CA GLU A 246 -23.76 22.01 -26.92
C GLU A 246 -23.59 21.66 -25.42
N LEU A 247 -22.38 21.23 -25.02
CA LEU A 247 -22.05 20.90 -23.63
C LEU A 247 -21.85 22.17 -22.79
N MET A 248 -21.22 23.19 -23.36
CA MET A 248 -20.99 24.47 -22.67
C MET A 248 -22.28 25.29 -22.53
N LYS A 249 -23.22 25.16 -23.48
CA LYS A 249 -24.53 25.83 -23.39
C LYS A 249 -25.44 25.23 -22.31
N ARG A 250 -25.34 23.92 -22.05
CA ARG A 250 -26.10 23.23 -20.99
C ARG A 250 -25.57 23.49 -19.57
N LEU A 251 -24.31 23.92 -19.43
CA LEU A 251 -23.74 24.29 -18.13
C LEU A 251 -24.13 25.71 -17.72
N ALA A 252 -24.31 26.62 -18.68
CA ALA A 252 -24.74 28.00 -18.41
C ALA A 252 -26.20 28.10 -17.89
N ASP A 253 -27.10 27.18 -18.29
CA ASP A 253 -28.50 27.16 -17.84
C ASP A 253 -28.70 26.54 -16.43
N LEU A 254 -27.64 25.98 -15.83
CA LEU A 254 -27.65 25.40 -14.48
C LEU A 254 -26.98 26.29 -13.41
N GLY A 255 -26.47 27.47 -13.78
CA GLY A 255 -25.93 28.45 -12.83
C GLY A 255 -24.70 27.97 -12.04
N LEU A 256 -23.83 27.17 -12.65
CA LEU A 256 -22.49 26.85 -12.17
C LEU A 256 -21.42 27.63 -12.92
#